data_AF-A0A3P7JJE5-F1
#
_entry.id   AF-A0A3P7JJE5-F1
#
_cell.length_a   1.000
_cell.length_b   1.000
_cell.length_c   1.000
_cell.angle_alpha   90.00
_cell.angle_beta   90.00
_cell.angle_gamma   90.00
#
_symmetry.space_group_name_H-M   'P 1'
#
loop_
_entity.id
_entity.type
_entity.pdbx_description
1 polymer ?
#
loop_
_entity_poly.entity_id
_entity_poly.type
_entity_poly.pdbx_seq_one_letter_code
_entity_poly.pdbx_strand_id
1 'polypeptide(L)' 'VGDSITTGARNTVVWNNIHHKTNISGGPQKFGYPDPDYLNRVKEDLAAMGITEDMLPDDADIQFV' A
#
# COMPACT_ATOMS: atom_id res chain seq x y z
N VAL A 1 13.99 -2.57 -7.29
CA VAL A 1 14.81 -3.79 -7.13
C VAL A 1 15.59 -3.65 -5.83
N GLY A 2 15.68 -4.70 -5.01
CA GLY A 2 16.34 -4.70 -3.72
C GLY A 2 16.49 -6.11 -3.14
N ASP A 3 16.78 -6.20 -1.85
CA ASP A 3 16.95 -7.48 -1.15
C ASP A 3 15.67 -7.83 -0.38
N SER A 4 15.17 -9.06 -0.56
CA SER A 4 13.94 -9.54 0.06
C SER A 4 14.10 -9.72 1.56
N ILE A 5 13.31 -9.00 2.36
CA ILE A 5 13.29 -9.14 3.82
C ILE A 5 12.66 -10.47 4.28
N THR A 6 11.83 -11.10 3.46
CA THR A 6 11.12 -12.33 3.82
C THR A 6 11.95 -13.57 3.50
N THR A 7 12.71 -13.56 2.40
CA THR A 7 13.45 -14.74 1.91
C THR A 7 14.96 -14.57 1.91
N GLY A 8 15.47 -13.35 2.09
CA GLY A 8 16.90 -13.04 1.99
C GLY A 8 17.45 -13.02 0.55
N ALA A 9 16.60 -13.23 -0.47
CA ALA A 9 16.99 -13.20 -1.86
C ALA A 9 17.49 -11.80 -2.25
N ARG A 10 18.70 -11.71 -2.82
CA ARG A 10 19.31 -10.44 -3.24
C ARG A 10 18.95 -10.06 -4.67
N ASN A 11 18.97 -8.76 -4.96
CA ASN A 11 18.78 -8.21 -6.31
C ASN A 11 17.48 -8.72 -6.99
N THR A 12 16.37 -8.64 -6.26
CA THR A 12 15.06 -9.10 -6.74
C THR A 12 14.01 -7.98 -6.69
N VAL A 13 12.84 -8.22 -7.28
CA VAL A 13 11.69 -7.32 -7.14
C VAL A 13 11.16 -7.41 -5.72
N VAL A 14 11.00 -6.26 -5.07
CA VAL A 14 10.54 -6.11 -3.69
C VAL A 14 9.51 -4.98 -3.62
N TRP A 15 8.72 -4.96 -2.55
CA TRP A 15 7.86 -3.82 -2.23
C TRP A 15 8.67 -2.55 -2.00
N ASN A 16 8.09 -1.40 -2.32
CA ASN A 16 8.74 -0.10 -2.19
C ASN A 16 7.92 0.84 -1.30
N ASN A 17 7.92 0.58 0.02
CA ASN A 17 7.32 1.38 1.09
C ASN A 17 5.78 1.59 1.06
N ILE A 18 5.10 1.35 -0.05
CA ILE A 18 3.63 1.41 -0.13
C ILE A 18 3.04 0.06 0.26
N HIS A 19 2.41 0.00 1.44
CA HIS A 19 1.88 -1.25 1.97
C HIS A 19 0.63 -1.69 1.20
N HIS A 20 0.62 -2.96 0.78
CA HIS A 20 -0.52 -3.58 0.11
C HIS A 20 -1.12 -4.69 0.98
N LYS A 21 -2.42 -4.95 0.79
CA LYS A 21 -3.08 -6.14 1.33
C LYS A 21 -2.84 -7.34 0.41
N THR A 22 -2.24 -8.38 0.97
CA THR A 22 -1.95 -9.64 0.24
C THR A 22 -2.79 -10.81 0.75
N ASN A 23 -3.62 -10.59 1.77
CA ASN A 23 -4.59 -11.55 2.28
C ASN A 23 -5.97 -10.87 2.40
N ILE A 24 -7.04 -11.64 2.19
CA ILE A 24 -8.41 -11.16 2.39
C ILE A 24 -8.85 -11.22 3.86
N SER A 25 -8.09 -11.91 4.72
CA SER A 25 -8.44 -12.16 6.12
C SER A 25 -7.21 -12.13 7.04
N GLY A 26 -7.44 -12.15 8.36
CA GLY A 26 -6.38 -12.24 9.37
C GLY A 26 -5.84 -10.91 9.88
N GLY A 27 -6.45 -9.80 9.45
CA GLY A 27 -6.15 -8.46 9.93
C GLY A 27 -4.75 -7.95 9.62
N PRO A 28 -4.33 -6.84 10.25
CA PRO A 28 -3.05 -6.17 9.96
C PRO A 28 -1.85 -7.10 10.07
N GLN A 29 -1.86 -8.03 11.04
CA GLN A 29 -0.74 -8.95 11.30
C GLN A 29 -0.50 -9.97 10.18
N LYS A 30 -1.53 -10.26 9.36
CA LYS A 30 -1.42 -11.17 8.21
C LYS A 30 -1.50 -10.43 6.87
N PHE A 31 -1.24 -9.12 6.88
CA PHE A 31 -1.37 -8.26 5.69
C PHE A 31 -2.76 -8.35 5.05
N GLY A 32 -3.80 -8.52 5.88
CA GLY A 32 -5.18 -8.71 5.43
C GLY A 32 -6.21 -7.88 6.17
N TYR A 33 -7.49 -8.23 5.97
CA TYR A 33 -8.65 -7.57 6.56
C TYR A 33 -9.24 -8.38 7.73
N PRO A 34 -10.09 -7.79 8.60
CA PRO A 34 -10.37 -6.37 8.71
C PRO A 34 -9.15 -5.60 9.24
N ASP A 35 -8.93 -4.42 8.69
CA ASP A 35 -7.92 -3.45 9.12
C ASP A 35 -8.49 -2.05 8.86
N PRO A 36 -9.16 -1.44 9.86
CA PRO A 36 -9.89 -0.20 9.67
C PRO A 36 -8.98 0.99 9.32
N ASP A 37 -7.70 0.93 9.70
CA ASP A 37 -6.76 2.03 9.50
C ASP A 37 -5.96 1.91 8.19
N TYR A 38 -6.12 0.81 7.45
CA TYR A 38 -5.34 0.55 6.23
C TYR A 38 -5.47 1.67 5.19
N LEU A 39 -6.70 2.14 4.93
CA LEU A 39 -6.92 3.16 3.90
C LEU A 39 -6.28 4.51 4.27
N ASN A 40 -6.22 4.85 5.56
CA ASN A 40 -5.51 6.04 6.01
C ASN A 40 -4.00 5.86 5.85
N ARG A 41 -3.45 4.73 6.30
CA ARG A 41 -2.01 4.43 6.20
C ARG A 41 -1.51 4.38 4.77
N VAL A 42 -2.26 3.77 3.83
CA VAL A 42 -1.81 3.70 2.42
C VAL A 42 -1.85 5.08 1.76
N LYS A 43 -2.78 5.97 2.15
CA LYS A 43 -2.77 7.37 1.70
C LYS A 43 -1.52 8.11 2.20
N GLU A 44 -1.13 7.88 3.46
CA GLU A 44 0.11 8.43 4.02
C GLU A 44 1.36 7.89 3.29
N ASP A 45 1.41 6.59 3.02
CA ASP A 45 2.50 5.96 2.26
C ASP A 45 2.61 6.55 0.84
N LEU A 46 1.48 6.76 0.16
CA LEU A 46 1.41 7.38 -1.16
C LEU A 46 1.90 8.83 -1.12
N ALA A 47 1.38 9.61 -0.17
CA ALA A 47 1.77 11.02 0.00
C ALA A 47 3.26 11.17 0.33
N ALA A 48 3.83 10.24 1.11
CA ALA A 48 5.26 10.21 1.41
C ALA A 48 6.13 9.95 0.16
N MET A 49 5.57 9.30 -0.86
CA MET A 49 6.20 9.13 -2.19
C MET A 49 5.88 10.30 -3.15
N GLY A 50 5.19 11.34 -2.67
CA GLY A 50 4.76 12.48 -3.47
C GLY A 50 3.56 12.20 -4.37
N ILE A 51 2.80 11.12 -4.13
CA ILE A 51 1.58 10.79 -4.86
C ILE A 51 0.39 11.27 -4.04
N THR A 52 -0.26 12.33 -4.50
CA THR A 52 -1.34 13.01 -3.77
C THR A 52 -2.59 13.19 -4.64
N GLU A 53 -3.71 13.56 -4.02
CA GLU A 53 -5.01 13.69 -4.70
C GLU A 53 -5.03 14.82 -5.75
N ASP A 54 -4.10 15.78 -5.69
CA ASP A 54 -3.89 16.83 -6.71
C ASP A 54 -3.40 16.30 -8.07
N MET A 55 -2.91 15.05 -8.12
CA MET A 55 -2.51 14.40 -9.37
C MET A 55 -3.69 13.76 -10.11
N LEU A 56 -4.87 13.72 -9.48
CA LEU A 56 -6.07 13.20 -10.11
C LEU A 56 -6.60 14.22 -11.12
N PRO A 57 -7.18 13.76 -12.24
CA PRO A 57 -7.89 14.66 -13.13
C PRO A 57 -9.15 15.19 -12.43
N ASP A 58 -9.55 16.42 -12.78
CA ASP A 58 -10.67 17.12 -12.15
C ASP A 58 -12.01 16.35 -12.25
N ASP A 59 -12.14 15.45 -13.22
CA ASP A 59 -13.32 14.62 -13.48
C ASP A 59 -13.25 13.23 -12.82
N ALA A 60 -12.25 12.97 -11.96
CA ALA A 60 -12.15 11.73 -11.23
C ALA A 60 -13.27 11.60 -10.18
N ASP A 61 -14.32 10.86 -10.52
CA ASP A 61 -15.37 10.45 -9.60
C ASP A 61 -14.85 9.33 -8.67
N ILE A 62 -14.28 9.70 -7.52
CA ILE A 62 -13.91 8.72 -6.51
C ILE A 62 -15.09 8.51 -5.54
N GLN A 63 -15.91 7.52 -5.86
CA GLN A 63 -16.94 7.02 -4.96
C GLN A 63 -16.28 6.10 -3.91
N PHE A 64 -15.98 6.66 -2.73
CA PHE A 64 -15.65 5.86 -1.57
C PHE A 64 -16.95 5.35 -0.95
N VAL A 65 -17.08 4.03 -0.85
CA VAL A 65 -18.22 3.32 -0.22
C VAL A 65 -18.45 3.78 1.21
#